data_AF-A0A6N6S3K3-F1
#
_entry.id   AF-A0A6N6S3K3-F1
#
_cell.length_a   1.000
_cell.length_b   1.000
_cell.length_c   1.000
_cell.angle_alpha   90.00
_cell.angle_beta   90.00
_cell.angle_gamma   90.00
#
_symmetry.space_group_name_H-M   'P 1'
#
loop_
_entity.id
_entity.type
_entity.pdbx_description
1 polymer ?
#
loop_
_entity_poly.entity_id
_entity_poly.type
_entity_poly.pdbx_seq_one_letter_code
_entity_poly.pdbx_strand_id
1 'polypeptide(L)'
;MADMTGTDGGRRLQPESVERGKRVLSLMQERKLKLDEKKVNFLKGLPPMIMQNGLGQTIAYLQSKEGDYGDIVDIFKELFGYDKLMDTILNMDVKKYSLRQKEAIEYAGWIKMFAQAMYDNKKTEAKDADTIAK
;
A
#
# COMPACT_ATOMS: atom_id res chain seq x y z
N MET A 1 -3.68 16.80 12.77
CA MET A 1 -3.84 15.61 13.63
C MET A 1 -4.58 14.56 12.82
N ALA A 2 -3.90 13.50 12.37
CA ALA A 2 -4.56 12.39 11.70
C ALA A 2 -5.38 11.63 12.75
N ASP A 3 -6.69 11.53 12.52
CA ASP A 3 -7.64 10.86 13.40
C ASP A 3 -7.33 9.35 13.46
N MET A 4 -6.76 8.91 14.59
CA MET A 4 -6.44 7.50 14.87
C MET A 4 -7.66 6.70 15.36
N THR A 5 -8.87 7.28 15.39
CA THR A 5 -10.07 6.62 15.92
C THR A 5 -10.77 5.69 14.92
N GLY A 6 -10.23 5.57 13.70
CA GLY A 6 -10.83 4.72 12.67
C GLY A 6 -12.16 5.26 12.17
N THR A 7 -12.27 6.58 12.01
CA THR A 7 -13.42 7.20 11.34
C THR A 7 -12.97 7.94 10.08
N ASP A 8 -13.70 7.70 8.99
CA ASP A 8 -13.62 8.51 7.77
C ASP A 8 -14.91 9.32 7.69
N GLY A 9 -14.80 10.65 7.81
CA GLY A 9 -15.93 11.57 7.67
C GLY A 9 -17.11 11.32 8.64
N GLY A 10 -16.84 10.82 9.85
CA GLY A 10 -17.88 10.60 10.88
C GLY A 10 -18.64 9.27 10.79
N ARG A 11 -18.25 8.36 9.89
CA ARG A 11 -18.72 6.96 9.91
C ARG A 11 -17.64 6.06 10.51
N ARG A 12 -18.02 5.20 11.46
CA ARG A 12 -17.13 4.14 11.98
C ARG A 12 -16.69 3.26 10.81
N LEU A 13 -15.38 3.11 10.63
CA LEU A 13 -14.84 2.18 9.64
C LEU A 13 -15.32 0.77 9.96
N GLN A 14 -15.58 0.00 8.91
CA GLN A 14 -15.96 -1.40 9.07
C GLN A 14 -14.79 -2.17 9.71
N PRO A 15 -15.07 -3.10 10.66
CA PRO A 15 -14.02 -3.84 11.36
C PRO A 15 -13.01 -4.51 10.41
N GLU A 16 -13.48 -5.08 9.31
CA GLU A 16 -12.61 -5.74 8.31
C GLU A 16 -11.61 -4.77 7.67
N SER A 17 -12.03 -3.54 7.38
CA SER A 17 -11.16 -2.53 6.78
C SER A 17 -10.07 -2.10 7.77
N VAL A 18 -10.41 -1.98 9.05
CA VAL A 18 -9.43 -1.69 10.12
C VAL A 18 -8.40 -2.80 10.24
N GLU A 19 -8.82 -4.07 10.21
CA GLU A 19 -7.91 -5.21 10.23
C GLU A 19 -7.00 -5.25 8.99
N ARG A 20 -7.53 -4.92 7.80
CA ARG A 20 -6.72 -4.76 6.58
C ARG A 20 -5.66 -3.67 6.76
N GLY A 21 -6.04 -2.53 7.33
CA GLY A 21 -5.12 -1.43 7.63
C GLY A 21 -4.00 -1.84 8.59
N LYS A 22 -4.33 -2.53 9.68
CA LYS A 22 -3.34 -3.06 10.64
C LYS A 22 -2.33 -3.99 9.96
N ARG A 23 -2.82 -4.97 9.16
CA ARG A 23 -1.94 -5.90 8.43
C ARG A 23 -0.99 -5.17 7.49
N VAL A 24 -1.49 -4.20 6.72
CA VAL A 24 -0.66 -3.39 5.82
C VAL A 24 0.39 -2.63 6.62
N LEU A 25 0.00 -1.95 7.69
CA LEU A 25 0.91 -1.15 8.51
C LEU A 25 2.05 -2.00 9.08
N SER A 26 1.73 -3.17 9.64
CA SER A 26 2.74 -4.10 10.18
C SER A 26 3.76 -4.50 9.12
N LEU A 27 3.31 -4.92 7.93
CA LEU A 27 4.20 -5.32 6.84
C LEU A 27 5.07 -4.15 6.34
N MET A 28 4.51 -2.95 6.25
CA MET A 28 5.26 -1.75 5.83
C MET A 28 6.36 -1.38 6.83
N GLN A 29 6.09 -1.52 8.13
CA GLN A 29 7.05 -1.24 9.21
C GLN A 29 8.14 -2.31 9.29
N GLU A 30 7.76 -3.59 9.25
CA GLU A 30 8.70 -4.73 9.30
C GLU A 30 9.71 -4.68 8.16
N ARG A 31 9.24 -4.33 6.95
CA ARG A 31 10.08 -4.24 5.75
C ARG A 31 10.90 -2.95 5.66
N LYS A 32 10.70 -1.99 6.58
CA LYS A 32 11.38 -0.69 6.62
C LYS A 32 11.41 -0.03 5.23
N LEU A 33 10.24 0.10 4.61
CA LEU A 33 10.09 0.62 3.25
C LEU A 33 10.88 1.92 3.07
N LYS A 34 11.78 1.95 2.08
CA LYS A 34 12.47 3.18 1.70
C LYS A 34 11.50 4.04 0.90
N LEU A 35 10.92 5.04 1.56
CA LEU A 35 9.98 5.98 0.97
C LEU A 35 10.70 7.28 0.62
N ASP A 36 10.82 7.55 -0.67
CA ASP A 36 11.19 8.85 -1.22
C ASP A 36 9.96 9.53 -1.85
N GLU A 37 10.12 10.79 -2.26
CA GLU A 37 9.03 11.57 -2.85
C GLU A 37 8.45 10.92 -4.12
N LYS A 38 9.31 10.37 -4.98
CA LYS A 38 8.92 9.72 -6.24
C LYS A 38 8.03 8.52 -5.96
N LYS A 39 8.44 7.65 -5.04
CA LYS A 39 7.73 6.43 -4.66
C LYS A 39 6.41 6.75 -3.97
N VAL A 40 6.39 7.72 -3.05
CA VAL A 40 5.14 8.16 -2.40
C VAL A 40 4.16 8.73 -3.42
N ASN A 41 4.62 9.55 -4.36
CA ASN A 41 3.78 10.08 -5.43
C ASN A 41 3.23 8.99 -6.35
N PHE A 42 4.03 7.97 -6.65
CA PHE A 42 3.56 6.79 -7.38
C PHE A 42 2.48 6.02 -6.59
N LEU A 43 2.71 5.76 -5.30
CA LEU A 43 1.78 5.01 -4.45
C LEU A 43 0.41 5.70 -4.29
N LYS A 44 0.34 7.03 -4.41
CA LYS A 44 -0.94 7.76 -4.48
C LYS A 44 -1.81 7.33 -5.65
N GLY A 45 -1.19 6.93 -6.76
CA GLY A 45 -1.84 6.45 -7.98
C GLY A 45 -2.10 4.95 -8.00
N LEU A 46 -1.63 4.18 -7.01
CA LEU A 46 -1.76 2.72 -7.00
C LEU A 46 -3.23 2.24 -6.93
N PRO A 47 -4.11 2.76 -6.04
CA PRO A 47 -5.51 2.34 -6.03
C PRO A 47 -6.24 2.58 -7.36
N PRO A 48 -6.21 3.79 -7.98
CA PRO A 48 -6.87 3.99 -9.26
C PRO A 48 -6.22 3.19 -10.39
N MET A 49 -4.91 2.91 -10.35
CA MET A 49 -4.26 2.04 -11.33
C MET A 49 -4.83 0.62 -11.32
N ILE A 50 -5.02 0.02 -10.14
CA ILE A 50 -5.65 -1.31 -10.01
C ILE A 50 -7.11 -1.27 -10.50
N MET A 51 -7.83 -0.18 -10.20
CA MET A 51 -9.23 -0.03 -10.61
C MET A 51 -9.38 0.08 -12.14
N GLN A 52 -8.47 0.79 -12.81
CA GLN A 52 -8.54 1.06 -14.25
C GLN A 52 -7.95 -0.07 -15.11
N ASN A 53 -6.79 -0.60 -14.72
CA ASN A 53 -6.02 -1.56 -15.52
C ASN A 53 -6.15 -3.00 -15.00
N GLY A 54 -6.74 -3.18 -13.82
CA GLY A 54 -6.85 -4.46 -13.16
C GLY A 54 -5.63 -4.82 -12.33
N LEU A 55 -5.81 -5.82 -11.48
CA LEU A 55 -4.78 -6.31 -10.56
C LEU A 55 -3.60 -6.93 -11.31
N GLY A 56 -3.85 -7.77 -12.31
CA GLY A 56 -2.80 -8.49 -13.03
C GLY A 56 -1.81 -7.56 -13.74
N GLN A 57 -2.31 -6.59 -14.50
CA GLN A 57 -1.46 -5.61 -15.18
C GLN A 57 -0.69 -4.73 -14.18
N THR A 58 -1.31 -4.36 -13.07
CA THR A 58 -0.65 -3.55 -12.04
C THR A 58 0.51 -4.32 -11.41
N ILE A 59 0.31 -5.59 -11.00
CA ILE A 59 1.38 -6.41 -10.43
C ILE A 59 2.51 -6.62 -11.44
N ALA A 60 2.20 -6.92 -12.70
CA ALA A 60 3.20 -7.05 -13.75
C ALA A 60 4.02 -5.77 -13.94
N TYR A 61 3.36 -4.60 -13.92
CA TYR A 61 4.04 -3.31 -14.01
C TYR A 61 4.99 -3.08 -12.83
N LEU A 62 4.55 -3.35 -11.60
CA LEU A 62 5.39 -3.20 -10.41
C LEU A 62 6.63 -4.11 -10.48
N GLN A 63 6.46 -5.34 -10.96
CA GLN A 63 7.57 -6.29 -11.16
C GLN A 63 8.53 -5.85 -12.27
N SER A 64 8.04 -5.20 -13.33
CA SER A 64 8.87 -4.71 -14.45
C SER A 64 9.82 -3.56 -14.07
N LYS A 65 9.53 -2.85 -12.97
CA LYS A 65 10.32 -1.74 -12.46
C LYS A 65 11.32 -2.26 -11.44
N GLU A 66 12.35 -2.94 -11.92
CA GLU A 66 13.40 -3.57 -11.10
C GLU A 66 13.88 -2.63 -9.98
N GLY A 67 13.88 -3.14 -8.74
CA GLY A 67 14.36 -2.44 -7.55
C GLY A 67 13.44 -1.34 -6.97
N ASP A 68 12.56 -0.73 -7.77
CA ASP A 68 11.76 0.44 -7.32
C ASP A 68 10.51 0.02 -6.51
N TYR A 69 9.83 -1.08 -6.86
CA TYR A 69 8.55 -1.47 -6.24
C TYR A 69 8.43 -2.94 -5.82
N GLY A 70 9.54 -3.68 -5.78
CA GLY A 70 9.52 -5.11 -5.39
C GLY A 70 8.97 -5.36 -3.99
N ASP A 71 9.26 -4.45 -3.06
CA ASP A 71 8.73 -4.45 -1.70
C ASP A 71 7.19 -4.33 -1.63
N ILE A 72 6.58 -3.57 -2.54
CA ILE A 72 5.12 -3.47 -2.66
C ILE A 72 4.52 -4.77 -3.20
N VAL A 73 5.19 -5.41 -4.17
CA VAL A 73 4.78 -6.72 -4.69
C VAL A 73 4.83 -7.77 -3.58
N ASP A 74 5.89 -7.77 -2.77
CA ASP A 74 6.02 -8.70 -1.65
C ASP A 74 4.96 -8.44 -0.56
N ILE A 75 4.58 -7.19 -0.31
CA ILE A 75 3.43 -6.90 0.56
C ILE A 75 2.15 -7.56 0.03
N PHE A 76 1.87 -7.48 -1.28
CA PHE A 76 0.70 -8.17 -1.85
C PHE A 76 0.80 -9.69 -1.76
N LYS A 77 2.00 -10.29 -1.92
CA LYS A 77 2.21 -11.73 -1.71
C LYS A 77 1.80 -12.14 -0.30
N GLU A 78 2.27 -11.43 0.72
CA GLU A 78 1.96 -11.73 2.13
C GLU A 78 0.48 -11.47 2.47
N LEU A 79 -0.09 -10.37 1.97
CA LEU A 79 -1.49 -10.02 2.24
C LEU A 79 -2.44 -11.09 1.70
N PHE A 80 -2.14 -11.64 0.53
CA PHE A 80 -2.92 -12.69 -0.10
C PHE A 80 -2.49 -14.12 0.25
N GLY A 81 -1.30 -14.30 0.82
CA GLY A 81 -0.72 -15.61 1.13
C GLY A 81 -0.31 -16.38 -0.14
N TYR A 82 0.29 -15.70 -1.11
CA TYR A 82 0.68 -16.28 -2.40
C TYR A 82 2.18 -16.11 -2.67
N ASP A 83 2.93 -17.22 -2.69
CA ASP A 83 4.34 -17.21 -3.07
C ASP A 83 4.53 -16.77 -4.54
N LYS A 84 3.73 -17.38 -5.42
CA LYS A 84 3.69 -17.09 -6.87
C LYS A 84 2.48 -16.23 -7.21
N LEU A 85 2.47 -14.99 -6.71
CA LEU A 85 1.35 -14.05 -6.86
C LEU A 85 0.87 -13.90 -8.31
N MET A 86 1.78 -13.65 -9.25
CA MET A 86 1.42 -13.42 -10.66
C MET A 86 0.78 -14.65 -11.30
N ASP A 87 1.40 -15.83 -11.15
CA ASP A 87 0.85 -17.09 -11.65
C ASP A 87 -0.52 -17.40 -11.05
N THR A 88 -0.70 -17.11 -9.76
CA THR A 88 -1.98 -17.31 -9.06
C THR A 88 -3.04 -16.39 -9.67
N ILE A 89 -2.74 -15.11 -9.88
CA ILE A 89 -3.67 -14.14 -10.48
C ILE A 89 -4.11 -14.57 -11.88
N LEU A 90 -3.18 -15.05 -12.71
CA LEU A 90 -3.45 -15.45 -14.10
C LEU A 90 -4.33 -16.71 -14.20
N ASN A 91 -4.30 -17.58 -13.20
CA ASN A 91 -5.03 -18.85 -13.19
C ASN A 91 -6.29 -18.84 -12.31
N MET A 92 -6.70 -17.68 -11.78
CA MET A 92 -7.94 -17.56 -10.99
C MET A 92 -9.19 -17.55 -11.87
N ASP A 93 -10.28 -18.12 -11.35
CA ASP A 93 -11.60 -17.89 -11.93
C ASP A 93 -12.06 -16.44 -11.73
N VAL A 94 -12.98 -15.99 -12.58
CA VAL A 94 -13.45 -14.60 -12.63
C VAL A 94 -14.01 -14.11 -11.29
N LYS A 95 -14.68 -14.98 -10.51
CA LYS A 95 -15.27 -14.58 -9.21
C LYS A 95 -14.16 -14.34 -8.19
N LYS A 96 -13.19 -15.25 -8.09
CA LYS A 96 -12.02 -15.08 -7.21
C LYS A 96 -11.17 -13.89 -7.61
N TYR A 97 -10.90 -13.72 -8.90
CA TYR A 97 -10.14 -12.58 -9.41
C TYR A 97 -10.83 -11.26 -9.04
N SER A 98 -12.14 -11.16 -9.24
CA SER A 98 -12.92 -9.98 -8.90
C SER A 98 -12.89 -9.65 -7.40
N LEU A 99 -12.95 -10.69 -6.54
CA LEU A 99 -12.78 -10.51 -5.10
C LEU A 99 -11.37 -10.00 -4.76
N ARG A 100 -10.33 -10.63 -5.30
CA ARG A 100 -8.93 -10.22 -5.07
C ARG A 100 -8.64 -8.81 -5.57
N GLN A 101 -9.24 -8.40 -6.69
CA GLN A 101 -9.09 -7.03 -7.19
C GLN A 101 -9.73 -6.02 -6.22
N LYS A 102 -10.90 -6.29 -5.64
CA LYS A 102 -11.52 -5.42 -4.64
C LYS A 102 -10.66 -5.29 -3.39
N GLU A 103 -10.17 -6.40 -2.87
CA GLU A 103 -9.26 -6.41 -1.72
C GLU A 103 -7.96 -5.65 -2.03
N ALA A 104 -7.40 -5.83 -3.22
CA ALA A 104 -6.19 -5.14 -3.64
C ALA A 104 -6.34 -3.62 -3.67
N ILE A 105 -7.50 -3.13 -4.10
CA ILE A 105 -7.81 -1.69 -4.10
C ILE A 105 -7.83 -1.15 -2.67
N GLU A 106 -8.43 -1.88 -1.73
CA GLU A 106 -8.45 -1.48 -0.32
C GLU A 106 -7.05 -1.50 0.30
N TYR A 107 -6.27 -2.55 0.06
CA TYR A 107 -4.88 -2.63 0.52
C TYR A 107 -4.03 -1.49 -0.07
N ALA A 108 -4.17 -1.20 -1.37
CA ALA A 108 -3.50 -0.08 -2.00
C ALA A 108 -3.90 1.27 -1.38
N GLY A 109 -5.16 1.41 -0.96
CA GLY A 109 -5.65 2.59 -0.24
C GLY A 109 -4.90 2.80 1.08
N TRP A 110 -4.76 1.75 1.87
CA TRP A 110 -3.97 1.77 3.10
C TRP A 110 -2.47 2.02 2.84
N ILE A 111 -1.88 1.37 1.83
CA ILE A 111 -0.49 1.60 1.43
C ILE A 111 -0.27 3.07 1.10
N LYS A 112 -1.16 3.69 0.31
CA LYS A 112 -1.12 5.12 0.00
C LYS A 112 -1.14 5.98 1.26
N MET A 113 -2.08 5.74 2.17
CA MET A 113 -2.23 6.54 3.39
C MET A 113 -0.99 6.45 4.28
N PHE A 114 -0.51 5.24 4.54
CA PHE A 114 0.65 5.03 5.40
C PHE A 114 1.95 5.51 4.75
N ALA A 115 2.13 5.32 3.44
CA ALA A 115 3.31 5.83 2.74
C ALA A 115 3.41 7.35 2.84
N GLN A 116 2.28 8.05 2.67
CA GLN A 116 2.23 9.51 2.84
C GLN A 116 2.56 9.92 4.27
N ALA A 117 1.92 9.29 5.26
CA ALA A 117 2.13 9.62 6.67
C ALA A 117 3.58 9.36 7.13
N MET A 118 4.17 8.22 6.76
CA MET A 118 5.55 7.87 7.09
C MET A 118 6.55 8.86 6.45
N TYR A 119 6.30 9.28 5.21
CA TYR A 119 7.14 10.25 4.52
C TYR A 119 7.05 11.65 5.16
N ASP A 120 5.85 12.10 5.50
CA ASP A 120 5.64 13.41 6.14
C ASP A 120 6.28 13.48 7.53
N ASN A 121 6.19 12.40 8.31
CA ASN A 121 6.85 12.29 9.61
C ASN A 121 8.38 12.41 9.46
N LYS A 122 8.98 11.63 8.55
CA LYS A 122 10.42 11.68 8.28
C LYS A 122 10.89 13.07 7.84
N LYS A 123 10.10 13.76 7.02
CA LYS A 123 10.39 15.13 6.56
C LYS A 123 10.32 16.15 7.70
N THR A 124 9.43 15.94 8.66
CA THR A 124 9.28 16.82 9.83
C THR A 124 10.46 16.64 10.78
N GLU A 125 10.82 15.39 11.10
CA GLU A 125 11.99 15.07 11.94
C GLU A 125 13.31 15.65 11.39
N ALA A 126 13.51 15.59 10.07
CA ALA A 126 14.70 16.16 9.44
C ALA A 126 14.78 17.69 9.56
N LYS A 127 13.65 18.39 9.46
CA LYS A 127 13.60 19.85 9.60
C LYS A 127 13.84 20.32 11.03
N ASP A 128 13.33 19.57 12.00
CA ASP A 128 13.50 19.88 13.41
C ASP A 128 14.97 19.69 13.83
N ALA A 129 15.64 18.64 13.33
CA ALA A 129 17.07 18.42 13.54
C ALA A 129 17.95 19.54 12.95
N ASP A 130 17.66 20.02 11.74
CA ASP A 130 18.39 21.13 11.10
C ASP A 130 18.18 22.48 11.81
N THR A 131 17.07 22.65 12.53
CA THR A 131 16.77 23.87 13.28
C THR A 131 17.50 23.91 14.63
N ILE A 132 17.72 22.75 15.26
CA ILE A 132 18.44 22.62 16.54
C ILE A 132 19.97 22.71 16.34
N ALA A 133 20.47 22.35 15.16
CA ALA A 133 21.90 22.40 14.83
C ALA A 133 22.40 23.79 14.40
N LYS A 134 21.52 24.80 14.32
CA LYS A 134 21.84 26.21 14.00
C LYS A 134 21.70 27.10 15.23
#